data_AF-A0A926CPV2-F1
#
_entry.id   AF-A0A926CPV2-F1
#
_cell.length_a   1.000
_cell.length_b   1.000
_cell.length_c   1.000
_cell.angle_alpha   90.00
_cell.angle_beta   90.00
_cell.angle_gamma   90.00
#
_symmetry.space_group_name_H-M   'P 1'
#
loop_
_entity.id
_entity.type
_entity.pdbx_description
1 polymer ?
#
loop_
_entity_poly.entity_id
_entity_poly.type
_entity_poly.pdbx_seq_one_letter_code
_entity_poly.pdbx_strand_id
1 'polypeptide(L)'
;IATDDVYKGLWGRTAATLKTELSVPKNNSLRDYQPTIALYYQGIVEEVCAQKLGLREELYWDEARDIIRTVATIIGRQAQETSELLQQDLATGKPLLSNA
;
A
#
# COMPACT_ATOMS: atom_id res chain seq x y z
N ILE A 1 -2.37 -12.30 3.27
CA ILE A 1 -0.95 -12.70 3.05
C ILE A 1 -0.32 -11.87 1.93
N ALA A 2 -0.58 -12.12 0.63
CA ALA A 2 -0.02 -11.28 -0.46
C ALA A 2 -0.53 -9.83 -0.39
N THR A 3 -1.81 -9.65 -0.07
CA THR A 3 -2.40 -8.34 0.23
C THR A 3 -1.67 -7.59 1.36
N ASP A 4 -1.18 -8.29 2.38
CA ASP A 4 -0.42 -7.65 3.46
C ASP A 4 0.99 -7.24 3.02
N ASP A 5 1.58 -7.93 2.03
CA ASP A 5 2.88 -7.54 1.48
C ASP A 5 2.79 -6.20 0.76
N VAL A 6 1.68 -5.94 0.03
CA VAL A 6 1.40 -4.63 -0.57
C VAL A 6 1.32 -3.56 0.51
N TYR A 7 0.46 -3.74 1.53
CA TYR A 7 0.29 -2.72 2.57
C TYR A 7 1.58 -2.48 3.36
N LYS A 8 2.33 -3.54 3.70
CA LYS A 8 3.60 -3.41 4.41
C LYS A 8 4.64 -2.66 3.57
N GLY A 9 4.79 -2.99 2.29
CA GLY A 9 5.75 -2.32 1.41
C GLY A 9 5.37 -0.87 1.13
N LEU A 10 4.08 -0.60 0.93
CA LEU A 10 3.57 0.70 0.52
C LEU A 10 3.43 1.68 1.70
N TRP A 11 2.96 1.21 2.86
CA TRP A 11 2.62 2.06 4.01
C TRP A 11 3.38 1.74 5.29
N GLY A 12 4.26 0.74 5.29
CA GLY A 12 4.94 0.25 6.49
C GLY A 12 4.02 -0.47 7.50
N ARG A 13 2.75 -0.71 7.14
CA ARG A 13 1.69 -1.18 8.05
C ARG A 13 0.90 -2.32 7.43
N THR A 14 0.26 -3.14 8.25
CA THR A 14 -0.63 -4.20 7.76
C THR A 14 -2.03 -3.67 7.45
N ALA A 15 -2.82 -4.42 6.68
CA ALA A 15 -4.23 -4.08 6.47
C ALA A 15 -5.00 -4.00 7.81
N ALA A 16 -4.68 -4.88 8.76
CA ALA A 16 -5.31 -4.89 10.08
C ALA A 16 -4.99 -3.60 10.86
N THR A 17 -3.73 -3.18 10.86
CA THR A 17 -3.29 -1.92 11.50
C THR A 17 -4.04 -0.72 10.90
N LEU A 18 -4.09 -0.62 9.57
CA LEU A 18 -4.77 0.47 8.88
C LEU A 18 -6.28 0.48 9.13
N LYS A 19 -6.92 -0.70 9.19
CA LYS A 19 -8.32 -0.83 9.57
C LYS A 19 -8.58 -0.28 10.97
N THR A 20 -7.69 -0.55 11.93
CA THR A 20 -7.79 0.02 13.27
C THR A 20 -7.61 1.54 13.25
N GLU A 21 -6.62 2.06 12.53
CA GLU A 21 -6.35 3.51 12.44
C GLU A 21 -7.51 4.27 11.78
N LEU A 22 -8.20 3.67 10.82
CA LEU A 22 -9.34 4.25 10.11
C LEU A 22 -10.71 3.87 10.70
N SER A 23 -10.73 3.16 11.84
CA SER A 23 -11.96 2.68 12.48
C SER A 23 -12.88 1.89 11.54
N VAL A 24 -12.28 1.09 10.65
CA VAL A 24 -13.00 0.28 9.66
C VAL A 24 -13.64 -0.92 10.35
N PRO A 25 -14.94 -1.17 10.17
CA PRO A 25 -15.57 -2.39 10.67
C PRO A 25 -14.87 -3.64 10.15
N LYS A 26 -14.77 -4.69 10.97
CA LYS A 26 -13.98 -5.91 10.69
C LYS A 26 -14.25 -6.49 9.28
N ASN A 27 -15.52 -6.51 8.89
CA ASN A 27 -15.98 -7.12 7.64
C ASN A 27 -16.01 -6.14 6.45
N ASN A 28 -15.70 -4.87 6.65
CA ASN A 28 -15.69 -3.89 5.58
C ASN A 28 -14.34 -3.89 4.85
N SER A 29 -14.37 -3.43 3.59
CA SER A 29 -13.17 -3.21 2.80
C SER A 29 -12.38 -2.04 3.39
N LEU A 30 -11.06 -2.16 3.47
CA LEU A 30 -10.19 -1.04 3.85
C LEU A 30 -10.24 0.08 2.80
N ARG A 31 -10.34 -0.29 1.51
CA ARG A 31 -10.29 0.66 0.39
C ARG A 31 -11.41 1.70 0.44
N ASP A 32 -12.59 1.32 0.95
CA ASP A 32 -13.76 2.20 1.05
C ASP A 32 -13.57 3.34 2.06
N TYR A 33 -12.56 3.22 2.93
CA TYR A 33 -12.26 4.17 4.01
C TYR A 33 -10.95 4.92 3.78
N GLN A 34 -10.21 4.59 2.71
CA GLN A 34 -8.94 5.24 2.41
C GLN A 34 -9.14 6.49 1.55
N PRO A 35 -8.28 7.51 1.73
CA PRO A 35 -8.26 8.67 0.84
C PRO A 35 -8.03 8.26 -0.61
N THR A 36 -8.58 9.01 -1.56
CA THR A 36 -8.45 8.74 -2.99
C THR A 36 -6.99 8.62 -3.43
N ILE A 37 -6.10 9.46 -2.91
CA ILE A 37 -4.66 9.40 -3.22
C ILE A 37 -4.02 8.07 -2.79
N ALA A 38 -4.45 7.50 -1.67
CA ALA A 38 -3.97 6.18 -1.23
C ALA A 38 -4.36 5.08 -2.23
N LEU A 39 -5.57 5.18 -2.78
CA LEU A 39 -6.07 4.25 -3.80
C LEU A 39 -5.30 4.37 -5.11
N TYR A 40 -4.85 5.57 -5.48
CA TYR A 40 -3.98 5.76 -6.65
C TYR A 40 -2.63 5.07 -6.48
N TYR A 41 -1.97 5.24 -5.33
CA TYR A 41 -0.71 4.54 -5.05
C TYR A 41 -0.87 3.02 -5.02
N GLN A 42 -1.97 2.51 -4.47
CA GLN A 42 -2.29 1.08 -4.54
C GLN A 42 -2.52 0.62 -5.98
N GLY A 43 -3.25 1.40 -6.78
CA GLY A 43 -3.47 1.12 -8.19
C GLY A 43 -2.17 1.04 -8.98
N ILE A 44 -1.19 1.91 -8.70
CA ILE A 44 0.14 1.84 -9.33
C ILE A 44 0.85 0.53 -8.95
N VAL A 45 0.82 0.14 -7.67
CA VAL A 45 1.41 -1.13 -7.24
C VAL A 45 0.73 -2.32 -7.94
N GLU A 46 -0.59 -2.34 -7.96
CA GLU A 46 -1.41 -3.38 -8.60
C GLU A 46 -1.07 -3.52 -10.09
N GLU A 47 -1.05 -2.40 -10.82
CA GLU A 47 -0.75 -2.36 -12.26
C GLU A 47 0.66 -2.87 -12.56
N VAL A 48 1.66 -2.37 -11.82
CA VAL A 48 3.06 -2.78 -12.02
C VAL A 48 3.25 -4.26 -11.67
N CYS A 49 2.59 -4.75 -10.61
CA CYS A 49 2.61 -6.18 -10.28
C CYS A 49 1.96 -7.02 -11.40
N ALA A 50 0.79 -6.61 -11.89
CA ALA A 50 0.08 -7.31 -12.96
C ALA A 50 0.95 -7.41 -14.22
N GLN A 51 1.61 -6.32 -14.61
CA GLN A 51 2.55 -6.33 -15.74
C GLN A 51 3.75 -7.25 -15.48
N LYS A 52 4.36 -7.21 -14.29
CA LYS A 52 5.53 -8.05 -13.98
C LYS A 52 5.20 -9.54 -13.91
N LEU A 53 4.03 -9.89 -13.39
CA LEU A 53 3.56 -11.27 -13.27
C LEU A 53 3.05 -11.81 -14.61
N GLY A 54 2.32 -11.00 -15.39
CA GLY A 54 1.75 -11.40 -16.68
C GLY A 54 2.78 -11.64 -17.78
N LEU A 55 4.04 -11.22 -17.59
CA LEU A 55 5.15 -11.50 -18.50
C LEU A 55 5.76 -12.91 -18.32
N ARG A 56 5.21 -13.75 -17.44
CA ARG A 56 5.78 -15.06 -17.07
C ARG A 56 4.75 -16.17 -17.30
N GLU A 57 5.15 -17.25 -17.96
CA GLU A 57 4.29 -18.41 -18.23
C GLU A 57 4.05 -19.27 -16.98
N GLU A 58 5.09 -19.47 -16.16
CA GLU A 58 5.02 -20.16 -14.88
C GLU A 58 5.82 -19.39 -13.84
N LEU A 59 5.30 -19.32 -12.62
CA LEU A 59 5.93 -18.60 -11.51
C LEU A 59 5.70 -19.33 -10.19
N TYR A 60 6.75 -19.48 -9.40
CA TYR A 60 6.60 -20.00 -8.05
C TYR A 60 5.97 -18.94 -7.13
N TRP A 61 5.21 -19.40 -6.14
CA TRP A 61 4.53 -18.52 -5.20
C TRP A 61 5.47 -17.51 -4.51
N ASP A 62 6.67 -17.95 -4.13
CA ASP A 62 7.63 -17.10 -3.44
C ASP A 62 8.21 -16.01 -4.36
N GLU A 63 8.43 -16.33 -5.64
CA GLU A 63 8.85 -15.34 -6.65
C GLU A 63 7.76 -14.28 -6.85
N ALA A 64 6.49 -14.69 -6.86
CA ALA A 64 5.37 -13.75 -7.02
C ALA A 64 5.34 -12.77 -5.83
N ARG A 65 5.56 -13.29 -4.62
CA ARG A 65 5.63 -12.45 -3.41
C ARG A 65 6.85 -11.54 -3.41
N ASP A 66 8.00 -11.99 -3.92
CA ASP A 66 9.19 -11.14 -4.06
C ASP A 66 8.95 -9.98 -5.02
N ILE A 67 8.26 -10.22 -6.14
CA ILE A 67 7.85 -9.17 -7.07
C ILE A 67 6.94 -8.17 -6.35
N ILE A 68 5.90 -8.65 -5.65
CA ILE A 68 4.95 -7.79 -4.93
C ILE A 68 5.67 -6.93 -3.89
N ARG A 69 6.52 -7.54 -3.04
CA ARG A 69 7.29 -6.82 -2.01
C ARG A 69 8.20 -5.76 -2.62
N THR A 70 8.89 -6.10 -3.71
CA THR A 70 9.81 -5.19 -4.40
C THR A 70 9.07 -3.99 -4.97
N VAL A 71 7.99 -4.23 -5.71
CA VAL A 71 7.17 -3.16 -6.30
C VAL A 71 6.56 -2.28 -5.22
N ALA A 72 5.92 -2.87 -4.21
CA ALA A 72 5.29 -2.13 -3.12
C ALA A 72 6.31 -1.26 -2.37
N THR A 73 7.52 -1.75 -2.14
CA THR A 73 8.59 -0.98 -1.47
C THR A 73 9.07 0.20 -2.31
N ILE A 74 9.23 0.03 -3.63
CA ILE A 74 9.65 1.12 -4.52
C ILE A 74 8.61 2.24 -4.53
N ILE A 75 7.34 1.89 -4.71
CA ILE A 75 6.24 2.86 -4.74
C ILE A 75 5.99 3.45 -3.36
N GLY A 76 6.20 2.67 -2.28
CA GLY A 76 6.15 3.13 -0.89
C GLY A 76 7.09 4.29 -0.59
N ARG A 77 8.30 4.29 -1.15
CA ARG A 77 9.23 5.43 -1.01
C ARG A 77 8.66 6.71 -1.62
N GLN A 78 8.09 6.63 -2.82
CA GLN A 78 7.45 7.78 -3.47
C GLN A 78 6.24 8.27 -2.68
N ALA A 79 5.44 7.36 -2.13
CA ALA A 79 4.29 7.68 -1.29
C ALA A 79 4.72 8.36 0.02
N GLN A 80 5.83 7.94 0.61
CA GLN A 80 6.42 8.57 1.80
C GLN A 80 6.88 9.99 1.49
N GLU A 81 7.66 10.21 0.43
CA GLU A 81 8.10 11.55 0.01
C GLU A 81 6.91 12.49 -0.26
N THR A 82 5.84 11.96 -0.85
CA THR A 82 4.61 12.72 -1.11
C THR A 82 3.83 12.99 0.19
N SER A 83 3.84 12.05 1.15
CA SER A 83 3.26 12.25 2.49
C SER A 83 3.95 13.42 3.19
N GLU A 84 5.28 13.47 3.14
CA GLU A 84 6.10 14.53 3.73
C GLU A 84 5.85 15.88 3.04
N LEU A 85 5.78 15.91 1.70
CA LEU A 85 5.46 17.12 0.95
C LEU A 85 4.10 17.71 1.35
N LEU A 86 3.09 16.85 1.55
CA LEU A 86 1.73 17.26 1.91
C LEU A 86 1.51 17.40 3.41
N GLN A 87 2.50 17.06 4.25
CA GLN A 87 2.37 16.98 5.71
C GLN A 87 1.18 16.11 6.16
N GLN A 88 0.93 15.02 5.44
CA GLN A 88 -0.23 14.16 5.62
C GLN A 88 0.16 12.68 5.44
N ASP A 89 -0.27 11.81 6.35
CA ASP A 89 -0.21 10.36 6.16
C ASP A 89 -1.16 9.98 5.02
N LEU A 90 -0.62 9.65 3.86
CA LEU A 90 -1.44 9.32 2.70
C LEU A 90 -2.31 8.09 2.91
N ALA A 91 -1.89 7.11 3.73
CA ALA A 91 -2.63 5.88 3.94
C ALA A 91 -3.96 6.12 4.69
N THR A 92 -4.00 7.15 5.54
CA THR A 92 -5.12 7.43 6.46
C THR A 92 -5.78 8.79 6.24
N GLY A 93 -5.12 9.71 5.55
CA GLY A 93 -5.58 11.08 5.34
C GLY A 93 -5.34 12.01 6.53
N LYS A 94 -4.72 11.52 7.60
CA LYS A 94 -4.50 12.29 8.83
C LYS A 94 -3.25 13.16 8.68
N PRO A 95 -3.18 14.34 9.33
CA PRO A 95 -1.95 15.12 9.39
C PRO A 95 -0.79 14.28 9.94
N LEU A 96 0.41 14.46 9.40
CA LEU A 96 1.60 13.97 10.08
C LEU A 96 1.72 14.71 11.41
N LEU A 97 2.10 14.00 12.46
CA LEU A 97 2.41 14.65 13.74
C LEU A 97 3.60 15.57 13.49
N SER A 98 3.31 16.86 13.32
CA SER A 98 4.34 17.90 13.38
C SER A 98 4.91 17.86 14.78
N ASN A 99 6.22 17.66 14.90
CA ASN A 99 6.91 18.06 16.12
C ASN A 99 6.81 19.59 16.18
N ALA A 100 5.78 20.08 16.87
CA ALA A 100 5.65 21.47 17.28
C ALA A 100 6.76 21.86 18.26
#